data_AF-A0ABD5XX45-F1
#
_entry.id   AF-A0ABD5XX45-F1
#
_cell.length_a   1.000
_cell.length_b   1.000
_cell.length_c   1.000
_cell.angle_alpha   90.00
_cell.angle_beta   90.00
_cell.angle_gamma   90.00
#
_symmetry.space_group_name_H-M   'P 1'
#
loop_
_entity.id
_entity.type
_entity.pdbx_description
1 polymer ?
#
loop_
_entity_poly.entity_id
_entity_poly.type
_entity_poly.pdbx_seq_one_letter_code
_entity_poly.pdbx_strand_id
1 'polypeptide(L)'
;MGEHDSRSRSLDRPVELARTVVRHALATDVPFMAGAIAYQAFISLLPLLFLLVVLAATVGGTDVTSRLLTITVGRLPADARDLVRTAVRTAVSNRGNSIVGVAVLGFGSVAVFNGFDKAFTDLYGVERGATLPDQLRDAGVVLGALAVSLVAIAIAWQRVLLPARVPLSGVVGFVLLTVGLAVVLFPMYYVFPEVSLGWREVVPGVALAAVGWAALQALFQFYVRFVLQSEAFGVVSGVLLLATWLYFSGFVLLLGGALNAVVGGYTAEGASDERLISF
;
A
#
# COMPACT_ATOMS: atom_id res chain seq x y z
N MET A 1 21.34 3.04 47.68
CA MET A 1 21.38 1.87 46.77
C MET A 1 20.06 1.87 45.99
N GLY A 2 19.96 2.65 44.91
CA GLY A 2 18.66 2.99 44.32
C GLY A 2 18.73 3.61 42.92
N GLU A 3 19.72 3.22 42.11
CA GLU A 3 19.90 3.76 40.75
C GLU A 3 19.92 2.68 39.66
N HIS A 4 19.67 1.41 39.99
CA HIS A 4 19.69 0.31 39.01
C HIS A 4 18.31 -0.11 38.45
N ASP A 5 17.18 0.37 38.98
CA ASP A 5 15.83 -0.09 38.59
C ASP A 5 15.11 0.78 37.54
N SER A 6 15.65 1.94 37.15
CA SER A 6 14.99 2.82 36.17
C SER A 6 15.31 2.48 34.71
N ARG A 7 16.40 1.73 34.45
CA ARG A 7 16.84 1.36 33.10
C ARG A 7 16.20 0.08 32.56
N SER A 8 15.71 -0.82 33.41
CA SER A 8 14.96 -2.02 33.00
C SER A 8 13.57 -1.63 32.45
N ARG A 9 12.82 -0.79 33.17
CA ARG A 9 11.45 -0.39 32.79
C ARG A 9 11.33 0.34 31.44
N SER A 10 12.38 1.01 30.94
CA SER A 10 12.30 1.72 29.66
C SER A 10 12.52 0.81 28.45
N LEU A 11 13.25 -0.29 28.61
CA LEU A 11 13.52 -1.27 27.55
C LEU A 11 12.45 -2.35 27.46
N ASP A 12 11.74 -2.60 28.56
CA ASP A 12 10.59 -3.51 28.57
C ASP A 12 9.44 -2.96 27.71
N ARG A 13 9.19 -1.63 27.74
CA ARG A 13 8.11 -0.97 27.00
C ARG A 13 8.11 -1.21 25.48
N PRO A 14 9.22 -1.02 24.73
CA PRO A 14 9.22 -1.27 23.29
C PRO A 14 9.10 -2.75 22.94
N VAL A 15 9.69 -3.64 23.74
CA VAL A 15 9.60 -5.10 23.52
C VAL A 15 8.19 -5.60 23.80
N GLU A 16 7.58 -5.12 24.88
CA GLU A 16 6.19 -5.41 25.24
C GLU A 16 5.23 -4.88 24.19
N LEU A 17 5.42 -3.64 23.72
CA LEU A 17 4.64 -3.08 22.62
C LEU A 17 4.77 -3.94 21.36
N ALA A 18 5.99 -4.30 20.94
CA ALA A 18 6.21 -5.14 19.77
C ALA A 18 5.52 -6.51 19.93
N ARG A 19 5.61 -7.11 21.11
CA ARG A 19 4.95 -8.39 21.41
C ARG A 19 3.42 -8.28 21.36
N THR A 20 2.87 -7.19 21.88
CA THR A 20 1.43 -6.92 21.84
C THR A 20 0.96 -6.65 20.41
N VAL A 21 1.72 -5.91 19.60
CA VAL A 21 1.42 -5.71 18.17
C VAL A 21 1.44 -7.03 17.40
N VAL A 22 2.44 -7.88 17.63
CA VAL A 22 2.51 -9.21 16.98
C VAL A 22 1.33 -10.08 17.40
N ARG A 23 1.00 -10.12 18.70
CA ARG A 23 -0.18 -10.87 19.18
C ARG A 23 -1.47 -10.35 18.58
N HIS A 24 -1.66 -9.03 18.55
CA HIS A 24 -2.83 -8.40 17.96
C HIS A 24 -2.94 -8.72 16.47
N ALA A 25 -1.85 -8.54 15.71
CA ALA A 25 -1.82 -8.84 14.28
C ALA A 25 -2.12 -10.32 13.97
N LEU A 26 -1.68 -11.24 14.82
CA LEU A 26 -2.01 -12.66 14.69
C LEU A 26 -3.47 -12.94 15.09
N ALA A 27 -3.98 -12.31 16.14
CA ALA A 27 -5.35 -12.48 16.60
C ALA A 27 -6.40 -11.91 15.62
N THR A 28 -6.04 -10.87 14.86
CA THR A 28 -6.89 -10.27 13.81
C THR A 28 -6.57 -10.81 12.42
N ASP A 29 -5.88 -11.95 12.30
CA ASP A 29 -5.59 -12.63 11.02
C ASP A 29 -4.93 -11.73 9.94
N VAL A 30 -4.03 -10.81 10.33
CA VAL A 30 -3.33 -9.91 9.40
C VAL A 30 -2.67 -10.65 8.22
N PRO A 31 -2.00 -11.80 8.39
CA PRO A 31 -1.45 -12.56 7.27
C PRO A 31 -2.50 -12.98 6.23
N PHE A 32 -3.70 -13.36 6.67
CA PHE A 32 -4.78 -13.77 5.78
C PHE A 32 -5.38 -12.56 5.05
N MET A 33 -5.63 -11.46 5.77
CA MET A 33 -6.11 -10.21 5.17
C MET A 33 -5.13 -9.65 4.14
N ALA A 34 -3.82 -9.72 4.41
CA ALA A 34 -2.78 -9.34 3.46
C ALA A 34 -2.86 -10.16 2.16
N GLY A 35 -3.14 -11.47 2.27
CA GLY A 35 -3.40 -12.34 1.12
C GLY A 35 -4.63 -11.92 0.31
N ALA A 36 -5.74 -11.63 0.98
CA ALA A 36 -6.97 -11.17 0.33
C ALA A 36 -6.78 -9.84 -0.42
N ILE A 37 -6.11 -8.86 0.22
CA ILE A 37 -5.77 -7.57 -0.39
C ILE A 37 -4.83 -7.78 -1.58
N ALA A 38 -3.81 -8.63 -1.46
CA ALA A 38 -2.88 -8.91 -2.55
C ALA A 38 -3.58 -9.53 -3.76
N TYR A 39 -4.49 -10.48 -3.54
CA TYR A 39 -5.30 -11.07 -4.60
C TYR A 39 -6.19 -10.04 -5.30
N GLN A 40 -6.90 -9.21 -4.52
CA GLN A 40 -7.74 -8.14 -5.07
C GLN A 40 -6.90 -7.11 -5.85
N ALA A 41 -5.75 -6.70 -5.31
CA ALA A 41 -4.83 -5.78 -5.96
C ALA A 41 -4.31 -6.37 -7.27
N PHE A 42 -3.94 -7.66 -7.29
CA PHE A 42 -3.46 -8.36 -8.47
C PHE A 42 -4.50 -8.36 -9.59
N ILE A 43 -5.77 -8.67 -9.28
CA ILE A 43 -6.87 -8.63 -10.26
C ILE A 43 -7.10 -7.21 -10.79
N SER A 44 -6.96 -6.20 -9.93
CA SER A 44 -7.15 -4.79 -10.29
C SER A 44 -6.00 -4.17 -11.11
N LEU A 45 -4.86 -4.86 -11.26
CA LEU A 45 -3.73 -4.35 -12.05
C LEU A 45 -4.08 -4.16 -13.54
N LEU A 46 -4.75 -5.13 -14.16
CA LEU A 46 -5.07 -5.04 -15.59
C LEU A 46 -6.02 -3.86 -15.89
N PRO A 47 -7.14 -3.70 -15.15
CA PRO A 47 -7.97 -2.51 -15.28
C PRO A 47 -7.16 -1.23 -15.02
N LEU A 48 -6.40 -1.16 -13.93
CA LEU A 48 -5.61 0.04 -13.60
C LEU A 48 -4.65 0.44 -14.72
N LEU A 49 -3.95 -0.53 -15.33
CA LEU A 49 -3.07 -0.29 -16.47
C LEU A 49 -3.83 0.26 -17.67
N PHE A 50 -5.03 -0.27 -17.96
CA PHE A 50 -5.91 0.27 -19.00
C PHE A 50 -6.26 1.74 -18.73
N LEU A 51 -6.65 2.09 -17.51
CA LEU A 51 -6.97 3.47 -17.13
C LEU A 51 -5.78 4.40 -17.32
N LEU A 52 -4.61 3.99 -16.83
CA LEU A 52 -3.39 4.79 -16.93
C LEU A 52 -3.01 5.05 -18.40
N VAL A 53 -3.17 4.06 -19.28
CA VAL A 53 -2.93 4.21 -20.72
C VAL A 53 -3.93 5.17 -21.36
N VAL A 54 -5.22 5.03 -21.02
CA VAL A 54 -6.27 5.92 -21.55
C VAL A 54 -6.02 7.36 -21.07
N LEU A 55 -5.74 7.56 -19.78
CA LEU A 55 -5.44 8.86 -19.20
C LEU A 55 -4.18 9.49 -19.82
N ALA A 56 -3.11 8.69 -19.99
CA ALA A 56 -1.90 9.16 -20.64
C ALA A 56 -2.15 9.56 -22.10
N ALA A 57 -2.98 8.82 -22.82
CA ALA A 57 -3.35 9.15 -24.19
C ALA A 57 -4.25 10.39 -24.30
N THR A 58 -5.12 10.64 -23.31
CA THR A 58 -6.01 11.82 -23.29
C THR A 58 -5.29 13.09 -22.84
N VAL A 59 -4.43 13.01 -21.82
CA VAL A 59 -3.73 14.17 -21.24
C VAL A 59 -2.40 14.45 -21.96
N GLY A 60 -1.67 13.41 -22.35
CA GLY A 60 -0.30 13.52 -22.87
C GLY A 60 -0.16 13.39 -24.39
N GLY A 61 -1.22 13.07 -25.12
CA GLY A 61 -1.15 12.77 -26.55
C GLY A 61 -0.41 11.46 -26.88
N THR A 62 -0.29 11.12 -28.17
CA THR A 62 0.28 9.85 -28.65
C THR A 62 1.75 9.63 -28.28
N ASP A 63 2.50 10.71 -28.04
CA ASP A 63 3.94 10.67 -27.72
C ASP A 63 4.25 10.14 -26.31
N VAL A 64 3.31 10.25 -25.36
CA VAL A 64 3.49 9.69 -24.02
C VAL A 64 3.32 8.17 -24.03
N THR A 65 2.38 7.65 -24.83
CA THR A 65 2.18 6.20 -24.98
C THR A 65 3.38 5.51 -25.62
N SER A 66 3.98 6.12 -26.65
CA SER A 66 5.19 5.56 -27.29
C SER A 66 6.39 5.56 -26.34
N ARG A 67 6.61 6.65 -25.59
CA ARG A 67 7.67 6.73 -24.56
C ARG A 67 7.48 5.73 -23.42
N LEU A 68 6.25 5.54 -22.94
CA LEU A 68 5.93 4.53 -21.92
C LEU A 68 6.25 3.12 -22.40
N LEU A 69 5.92 2.80 -23.65
CA LEU A 69 6.25 1.50 -24.24
C LEU A 69 7.77 1.33 -24.37
N THR A 70 8.52 2.34 -24.79
CA THR A 70 9.99 2.23 -24.92
C THR A 70 10.68 2.04 -23.56
N ILE A 71 10.27 2.78 -22.53
CA ILE A 71 10.92 2.76 -21.21
C ILE A 71 10.57 1.48 -20.42
N THR A 72 9.31 1.05 -20.47
CA THR A 72 8.81 -0.06 -19.65
C THR A 72 9.02 -1.43 -20.31
N VAL A 73 8.82 -1.52 -21.63
CA VAL A 73 8.89 -2.81 -22.36
C VAL A 73 10.34 -3.21 -22.62
N GLY A 74 11.27 -2.25 -22.73
CA GLY A 74 12.69 -2.51 -23.03
C GLY A 74 13.40 -3.40 -22.00
N ARG A 75 12.89 -3.48 -20.77
CA ARG A 75 13.49 -4.25 -19.66
C ARG A 75 12.76 -5.54 -19.31
N LEU A 76 11.67 -5.86 -20.00
CA LEU A 76 10.87 -7.07 -19.73
C LEU A 76 11.33 -8.26 -20.61
N PRO A 77 11.21 -9.51 -20.12
CA PRO A 77 11.34 -10.71 -20.94
C PRO A 77 10.40 -10.69 -22.15
N ALA A 78 10.76 -11.35 -23.27
CA ALA A 78 10.00 -11.34 -24.53
C ALA A 78 8.49 -11.61 -24.34
N ASP A 79 8.16 -12.64 -23.56
CA ASP A 79 6.78 -13.04 -23.31
C ASP A 79 5.97 -11.98 -22.52
N ALA A 80 6.61 -11.34 -21.54
CA ALA A 80 5.99 -10.26 -20.76
C ALA A 80 5.81 -8.99 -21.62
N ARG A 81 6.70 -8.74 -22.57
CA ARG A 81 6.59 -7.61 -23.51
C ARG A 81 5.33 -7.73 -24.37
N ASP A 82 5.04 -8.92 -24.89
CA ASP A 82 3.90 -9.11 -25.78
C ASP A 82 2.57 -9.08 -25.04
N LEU A 83 2.51 -9.56 -23.79
CA LEU A 83 1.35 -9.37 -22.91
C LEU A 83 1.06 -7.89 -22.65
N VAL A 84 2.08 -7.11 -22.27
CA VAL A 84 1.92 -5.67 -22.00
C VAL A 84 1.52 -4.91 -23.27
N ARG A 85 2.18 -5.19 -24.41
CA ARG A 85 1.85 -4.56 -25.69
C ARG A 85 0.41 -4.89 -26.14
N THR A 86 -0.03 -6.12 -25.92
CA THR A 86 -1.40 -6.54 -26.27
C THR A 86 -2.40 -5.81 -25.39
N ALA A 87 -2.19 -5.79 -24.07
CA ALA A 87 -3.05 -5.06 -23.13
C ALA A 87 -3.16 -3.56 -23.49
N VAL A 88 -2.03 -2.90 -23.77
CA VAL A 88 -2.00 -1.47 -24.17
C VAL A 88 -2.72 -1.25 -25.50
N ARG A 89 -2.49 -2.11 -26.51
CA ARG A 89 -3.17 -2.00 -27.81
C ARG A 89 -4.67 -2.19 -27.69
N THR A 90 -5.11 -3.21 -26.96
CA THR A 90 -6.52 -3.44 -26.66
C THR A 90 -7.14 -2.26 -25.92
N ALA A 91 -6.40 -1.63 -25.00
CA ALA A 91 -6.87 -0.45 -24.29
C ALA A 91 -7.08 0.75 -25.21
N VAL A 92 -6.13 0.98 -26.12
CA VAL A 92 -6.18 2.08 -27.09
C VAL A 92 -7.24 1.85 -28.17
N SER A 93 -7.37 0.62 -28.70
CA SER A 93 -8.34 0.30 -29.76
C SER A 93 -9.77 0.31 -29.26
N ASN A 94 -10.00 -0.10 -28.01
CA ASN A 94 -11.33 -0.18 -27.41
C ASN A 94 -11.76 1.12 -26.71
N ARG A 95 -11.10 2.25 -26.99
CA ARG A 95 -11.48 3.58 -26.47
C ARG A 95 -12.94 3.97 -26.75
N GLY A 96 -13.59 3.35 -27.75
CA GLY A 96 -15.01 3.53 -28.05
C GLY A 96 -15.98 2.60 -27.29
N ASN A 97 -15.51 1.46 -26.76
CA ASN A 97 -16.29 0.51 -25.97
C ASN A 97 -16.15 0.77 -24.45
N SER A 98 -16.21 2.04 -24.07
CA SER A 98 -15.84 2.58 -22.76
C SER A 98 -16.61 1.99 -21.58
N ILE A 99 -17.82 1.45 -21.81
CA ILE A 99 -18.71 1.00 -20.73
C ILE A 99 -18.15 -0.23 -20.01
N VAL A 100 -17.67 -1.24 -20.73
CA VAL A 100 -17.15 -2.48 -20.11
C VAL A 100 -15.83 -2.22 -19.39
N GLY A 101 -14.95 -1.40 -19.98
CA GLY A 101 -13.68 -1.00 -19.36
C GLY A 101 -13.90 -0.18 -18.08
N VAL A 102 -14.81 0.80 -18.12
CA VAL A 102 -15.17 1.62 -16.94
C VAL A 102 -15.87 0.77 -15.86
N ALA A 103 -16.72 -0.18 -16.24
CA ALA A 103 -17.39 -1.07 -15.29
C ALA A 103 -16.40 -1.99 -14.56
N VAL A 104 -15.47 -2.63 -15.30
CA VAL A 104 -14.43 -3.48 -14.71
C VAL A 104 -13.46 -2.65 -13.85
N LEU A 105 -13.18 -1.41 -14.25
CA LEU A 105 -12.37 -0.45 -13.48
C LEU A 105 -13.03 -0.01 -12.17
N GLY A 106 -14.31 0.35 -12.24
CA GLY A 106 -15.11 0.70 -11.08
C GLY A 106 -15.14 -0.48 -10.10
N PHE A 107 -15.34 -1.69 -10.63
CA PHE A 107 -15.35 -2.91 -9.83
C PHE A 107 -13.99 -3.19 -9.17
N GLY A 108 -12.88 -3.12 -9.90
CA GLY A 108 -11.54 -3.39 -9.35
C GLY A 108 -11.08 -2.35 -8.33
N SER A 109 -11.41 -1.07 -8.55
CA SER A 109 -11.09 0.01 -7.61
C SER A 109 -11.88 -0.12 -6.31
N VAL A 110 -13.18 -0.43 -6.40
CA VAL A 110 -14.04 -0.67 -5.24
C VAL A 110 -13.60 -1.93 -4.49
N ALA A 111 -13.22 -3.00 -5.19
CA ALA A 111 -12.79 -4.25 -4.56
C ALA A 111 -11.56 -4.06 -3.65
N VAL A 112 -10.50 -3.42 -4.15
CA VAL A 112 -9.26 -3.17 -3.38
C VAL A 112 -9.54 -2.26 -2.19
N PHE A 113 -10.35 -1.21 -2.40
CA PHE A 113 -10.75 -0.30 -1.34
C PHE A 113 -11.48 -1.03 -0.21
N ASN A 114 -12.50 -1.82 -0.58
CA ASN A 114 -13.27 -2.63 0.37
C ASN A 114 -12.39 -3.63 1.11
N GLY A 115 -11.34 -4.16 0.48
CA GLY A 115 -10.36 -5.02 1.12
C GLY A 115 -9.60 -4.33 2.25
N PHE A 116 -9.13 -3.09 2.02
CA PHE A 116 -8.45 -2.31 3.05
C PHE A 116 -9.40 -1.80 4.13
N ASP A 117 -10.56 -1.26 3.74
CA ASP A 117 -11.60 -0.81 4.67
C ASP A 117 -11.96 -1.92 5.66
N LYS A 118 -12.32 -3.11 5.12
CA LYS A 118 -12.56 -4.31 5.93
C LYS A 118 -11.39 -4.63 6.86
N ALA A 119 -10.17 -4.63 6.34
CA ALA A 119 -9.02 -5.01 7.12
C ALA A 119 -8.74 -4.03 8.28
N PHE A 120 -8.99 -2.73 8.08
CA PHE A 120 -8.90 -1.74 9.14
C PHE A 120 -10.06 -1.89 10.14
N THR A 121 -11.30 -2.05 9.70
CA THR A 121 -12.43 -2.29 10.62
C THR A 121 -12.20 -3.54 11.50
N ASP A 122 -11.71 -4.63 10.90
CA ASP A 122 -11.38 -5.87 11.61
C ASP A 122 -10.19 -5.66 12.58
N LEU A 123 -9.18 -4.85 12.21
CA LEU A 123 -8.03 -4.50 13.07
C LEU A 123 -8.42 -3.70 14.32
N TYR A 124 -9.41 -2.81 14.19
CA TYR A 124 -9.84 -1.93 15.27
C TYR A 124 -11.02 -2.52 16.07
N GLY A 125 -11.56 -3.68 15.66
CA GLY A 125 -12.62 -4.39 16.36
C GLY A 125 -13.97 -3.67 16.33
N VAL A 126 -14.22 -2.86 15.30
CA VAL A 126 -15.44 -2.05 15.18
C VAL A 126 -16.52 -2.81 14.42
N GLU A 127 -17.75 -2.81 14.93
CA GLU A 127 -18.89 -3.41 14.22
C GLU A 127 -19.30 -2.51 13.05
N ARG A 128 -19.44 -3.13 11.87
CA ARG A 128 -19.77 -2.43 10.61
C ARG A 128 -21.06 -1.62 10.74
N GLY A 129 -20.96 -0.30 10.60
CA GLY A 129 -22.10 0.60 10.37
C GLY A 129 -22.19 1.12 8.92
N ALA A 130 -21.13 1.00 8.13
CA ALA A 130 -21.01 1.69 6.85
C ALA A 130 -21.90 1.11 5.74
N THR A 131 -22.80 1.93 5.21
CA THR A 131 -23.60 1.62 4.03
C THR A 131 -22.74 1.77 2.75
N LEU A 132 -23.18 1.20 1.62
CA LEU A 132 -22.51 1.34 0.31
C LEU A 132 -22.13 2.80 -0.04
N PRO A 133 -22.99 3.81 0.22
CA PRO A 133 -22.63 5.23 0.08
C PRO A 133 -21.47 5.71 0.97
N ASP A 134 -21.38 5.24 2.22
CA ASP A 134 -20.33 5.62 3.15
C ASP A 134 -18.98 5.09 2.66
N GLN A 135 -18.95 3.83 2.20
CA GLN A 135 -17.77 3.21 1.60
C GLN A 135 -17.29 3.96 0.35
N LEU A 136 -18.21 4.39 -0.53
CA LEU A 136 -17.85 5.17 -1.72
C LEU A 136 -17.34 6.57 -1.35
N ARG A 137 -17.88 7.18 -0.30
CA ARG A 137 -17.42 8.47 0.22
C ARG A 137 -16.00 8.35 0.78
N ASP A 138 -15.73 7.35 1.61
CA ASP A 138 -14.42 7.15 2.21
C ASP A 138 -13.39 6.76 1.15
N ALA A 139 -13.81 6.00 0.13
CA ALA A 139 -13.02 5.78 -1.09
C ALA A 139 -12.68 7.08 -1.81
N GLY A 140 -13.66 7.94 -2.03
CA GLY A 140 -13.45 9.25 -2.63
C GLY A 140 -12.48 10.13 -1.82
N VAL A 141 -12.62 10.15 -0.49
CA VAL A 141 -11.76 10.93 0.40
C VAL A 141 -10.31 10.43 0.33
N VAL A 142 -10.10 9.12 0.44
CA VAL A 142 -8.75 8.56 0.41
C VAL A 142 -8.12 8.68 -0.97
N LEU A 143 -8.85 8.39 -2.05
CA LEU A 143 -8.35 8.60 -3.41
C LEU A 143 -8.03 10.07 -3.68
N GLY A 144 -8.86 10.99 -3.20
CA GLY A 144 -8.62 12.43 -3.29
C GLY A 144 -7.36 12.85 -2.52
N ALA A 145 -7.19 12.36 -1.29
CA ALA A 145 -6.02 12.64 -0.47
C ALA A 145 -4.73 12.05 -1.08
N LEU A 146 -4.80 10.84 -1.65
CA LEU A 146 -3.71 10.24 -2.40
C LEU A 146 -3.35 11.08 -3.63
N ALA A 147 -4.34 11.52 -4.41
CA ALA A 147 -4.11 12.37 -5.59
C ALA A 147 -3.45 13.71 -5.21
N VAL A 148 -3.92 14.37 -4.15
CA VAL A 148 -3.33 15.61 -3.62
C VAL A 148 -1.89 15.36 -3.17
N SER A 149 -1.64 14.27 -2.44
CA SER A 149 -0.30 13.90 -1.97
C SER A 149 0.67 13.67 -3.14
N LEU A 150 0.22 12.97 -4.18
CA LEU A 150 1.02 12.74 -5.39
C LEU A 150 1.33 14.03 -6.16
N VAL A 151 0.34 14.92 -6.29
CA VAL A 151 0.55 16.25 -6.91
C VAL A 151 1.53 17.08 -6.09
N ALA A 152 1.41 17.09 -4.76
CA ALA A 152 2.33 17.80 -3.88
C ALA A 152 3.77 17.27 -4.02
N ILE A 153 3.94 15.94 -4.08
CA ILE A 153 5.24 15.30 -4.32
C ILE A 153 5.80 15.68 -5.70
N ALA A 154 4.97 15.66 -6.75
CA ALA A 154 5.39 16.03 -8.10
C ALA A 154 5.84 17.50 -8.19
N ILE A 155 5.14 18.41 -7.50
CA ILE A 155 5.51 19.82 -7.39
C ILE A 155 6.82 19.96 -6.61
N ALA A 156 6.94 19.33 -5.44
CA ALA A 156 8.15 19.36 -4.62
C ALA A 156 9.36 18.81 -5.40
N TRP A 157 9.15 17.75 -6.15
CA TRP A 157 10.15 17.20 -7.06
C TRP A 157 10.61 18.23 -8.10
N GLN A 158 9.67 18.84 -8.82
CA GLN A 158 9.99 19.76 -9.90
C GLN A 158 10.59 21.08 -9.41
N ARG A 159 10.13 21.57 -8.26
CA ARG A 159 10.46 22.91 -7.76
C ARG A 159 11.60 22.93 -6.74
N VAL A 160 11.83 21.83 -6.04
CA VAL A 160 12.81 21.76 -4.95
C VAL A 160 13.89 20.73 -5.23
N LEU A 161 13.51 19.47 -5.45
CA LEU A 161 14.48 18.37 -5.52
C LEU A 161 15.32 18.42 -6.81
N LEU A 162 14.69 18.68 -7.96
CA LEU A 162 15.37 18.79 -9.25
C LEU A 162 16.37 19.98 -9.30
N PRO A 163 15.98 21.23 -8.95
CA PRO A 163 16.92 22.35 -8.99
C PRO A 163 18.08 22.21 -7.99
N ALA A 164 17.81 21.62 -6.82
CA ALA A 164 18.82 21.38 -5.78
C ALA A 164 19.74 20.18 -6.08
N ARG A 165 19.49 19.44 -7.18
CA ARG A 165 20.26 18.25 -7.59
C ARG A 165 20.40 17.23 -6.46
N VAL A 166 19.33 17.04 -5.68
CA VAL A 166 19.35 16.15 -4.51
C VAL A 166 19.61 14.71 -4.98
N PRO A 167 20.59 13.99 -4.39
CA PRO A 167 20.85 12.61 -4.77
C PRO A 167 19.68 11.72 -4.34
N LEU A 168 19.20 10.92 -5.28
CA LEU A 168 18.07 10.00 -5.07
C LEU A 168 18.53 8.58 -4.76
N SER A 169 19.83 8.41 -4.55
CA SER A 169 20.48 7.15 -4.23
C SER A 169 20.96 7.16 -2.78
N GLY A 170 21.27 5.97 -2.28
CA GLY A 170 21.77 5.77 -0.92
C GLY A 170 20.78 6.23 0.14
N VAL A 171 21.32 6.74 1.25
CA VAL A 171 20.54 7.10 2.44
C VAL A 171 19.55 8.24 2.16
N VAL A 172 19.96 9.24 1.37
CA VAL A 172 19.08 10.39 1.04
C VAL A 172 17.87 9.93 0.23
N GLY A 173 18.08 9.09 -0.78
CA GLY A 173 16.99 8.50 -1.57
C GLY A 173 16.04 7.66 -0.72
N PHE A 174 16.58 6.85 0.20
CA PHE A 174 15.77 6.05 1.13
C PHE A 174 14.90 6.96 2.02
N VAL A 175 15.49 7.99 2.64
CA VAL A 175 14.75 8.92 3.50
C VAL A 175 13.66 9.67 2.72
N LEU A 176 13.97 10.16 1.51
CA LEU A 176 12.98 10.83 0.67
C LEU A 176 11.82 9.90 0.29
N LEU A 177 12.12 8.64 -0.04
CA LEU A 177 11.10 7.63 -0.32
C LEU A 177 10.22 7.37 0.90
N THR A 178 10.82 7.17 2.06
CA THR A 178 10.09 6.94 3.33
C THR A 178 9.21 8.14 3.69
N VAL A 179 9.72 9.37 3.57
CA VAL A 179 8.93 10.58 3.85
C VAL A 179 7.80 10.74 2.85
N GLY A 180 8.04 10.53 1.55
CA GLY A 180 7.01 10.57 0.53
C GLY A 180 5.91 9.52 0.78
N LEU A 181 6.30 8.29 1.12
CA LEU A 181 5.36 7.23 1.50
C LEU A 181 4.57 7.61 2.75
N ALA A 182 5.21 8.16 3.78
CA ALA A 182 4.51 8.59 4.99
C ALA A 182 3.43 9.64 4.69
N VAL A 183 3.73 10.62 3.82
CA VAL A 183 2.75 11.63 3.38
C VAL A 183 1.57 10.97 2.64
N VAL A 184 1.85 10.00 1.77
CA VAL A 184 0.83 9.30 0.98
C VAL A 184 -0.02 8.36 1.86
N LEU A 185 0.58 7.69 2.83
CA LEU A 185 -0.10 6.72 3.69
C LEU A 185 -0.86 7.37 4.85
N PHE A 186 -0.47 8.56 5.29
CA PHE A 186 -1.09 9.22 6.44
C PHE A 186 -2.61 9.38 6.32
N PRO A 187 -3.18 9.86 5.20
CA PRO A 187 -4.63 10.00 5.06
C PRO A 187 -5.36 8.65 5.16
N MET A 188 -4.78 7.59 4.58
CA MET A 188 -5.34 6.25 4.64
C MET A 188 -5.45 5.76 6.10
N TYR A 189 -4.41 5.97 6.90
CA TYR A 189 -4.37 5.53 8.30
C TYR A 189 -5.18 6.42 9.24
N TYR A 190 -5.58 7.60 8.77
CA TYR A 190 -6.42 8.54 9.51
C TYR A 190 -7.92 8.36 9.18
N VAL A 191 -8.24 7.95 7.95
CA VAL A 191 -9.63 7.87 7.46
C VAL A 191 -10.21 6.46 7.51
N PHE A 192 -9.42 5.41 7.26
CA PHE A 192 -9.93 4.02 7.27
C PHE A 192 -10.33 3.49 8.63
N PRO A 193 -9.63 3.83 9.72
CA PRO A 193 -10.19 3.54 11.02
C PRO A 193 -11.48 4.36 11.18
N GLU A 194 -12.64 3.71 11.21
CA GLU A 194 -13.94 4.33 11.54
C GLU A 194 -14.01 4.78 13.02
N VAL A 195 -12.88 5.20 13.58
CA VAL A 195 -12.67 5.60 14.97
C VAL A 195 -11.94 6.94 15.02
N SER A 196 -12.23 7.74 16.03
CA SER A 196 -11.56 9.02 16.24
C SER A 196 -10.15 8.82 16.78
N LEU A 197 -9.15 8.80 15.89
CA LEU A 197 -7.73 8.78 16.28
C LEU A 197 -7.13 10.18 16.24
N GLY A 198 -6.32 10.50 17.24
CA GLY A 198 -5.45 11.67 17.21
C GLY A 198 -4.27 11.47 16.26
N TRP A 199 -3.73 12.55 15.68
CA TRP A 199 -2.57 12.47 14.78
C TRP A 199 -1.35 11.78 15.41
N ARG A 200 -1.18 11.87 16.74
CA ARG A 200 -0.09 11.21 17.49
C ARG A 200 -0.23 9.69 17.55
N GLU A 201 -1.45 9.18 17.45
CA GLU A 201 -1.73 7.74 17.43
C GLU A 201 -1.56 7.17 16.03
N VAL A 202 -1.67 8.01 14.99
CA VAL A 202 -1.55 7.60 13.59
C VAL A 202 -0.10 7.52 13.10
N VAL A 203 0.73 8.48 13.52
CA VAL A 203 2.13 8.63 13.07
C VAL A 203 2.99 7.37 13.28
N PRO A 204 2.94 6.64 14.41
CA PRO A 204 3.79 5.47 14.64
C PRO A 204 3.61 4.37 13.58
N GLY A 205 2.36 4.02 13.26
CA GLY A 205 2.02 3.03 12.25
C GLY A 205 2.34 3.48 10.84
N VAL A 206 2.12 4.76 10.51
CA VAL A 206 2.53 5.34 9.22
C VAL A 206 4.05 5.26 9.05
N ALA A 207 4.82 5.56 10.11
CA ALA A 207 6.27 5.44 10.08
C ALA A 207 6.73 3.98 9.91
N LEU A 208 6.13 3.05 10.66
CA LEU A 208 6.41 1.61 10.54
C LEU A 208 6.14 1.11 9.11
N ALA A 209 4.99 1.48 8.55
CA ALA A 209 4.57 1.10 7.22
C ALA A 209 5.48 1.69 6.14
N ALA A 210 5.81 2.98 6.22
CA ALA A 210 6.67 3.65 5.25
C ALA A 210 8.10 3.11 5.27
N VAL A 211 8.67 2.87 6.45
CA VAL A 211 10.01 2.27 6.60
C VAL A 211 10.01 0.82 6.13
N GLY A 212 9.04 0.03 6.59
CA GLY A 212 8.91 -1.38 6.21
C GLY A 212 8.73 -1.56 4.71
N TRP A 213 7.92 -0.70 4.07
CA TRP A 213 7.70 -0.75 2.63
C TRP A 213 8.95 -0.34 1.85
N ALA A 214 9.66 0.71 2.30
CA ALA A 214 10.94 1.09 1.69
C ALA A 214 12.01 -0.01 1.83
N ALA A 215 12.04 -0.70 2.98
CA ALA A 215 12.90 -1.86 3.19
C ALA A 215 12.51 -3.04 2.30
N LEU A 216 11.21 -3.33 2.16
CA LEU A 216 10.68 -4.35 1.26
C LEU A 216 11.06 -4.05 -0.20
N GLN A 217 10.98 -2.80 -0.62
CA GLN A 217 11.42 -2.35 -1.94
C GLN A 217 12.92 -2.61 -2.16
N ALA A 218 13.76 -2.28 -1.18
CA ALA A 218 15.20 -2.55 -1.25
C ALA A 218 15.50 -4.06 -1.32
N LEU A 219 14.78 -4.86 -0.53
CA LEU A 219 14.88 -6.32 -0.53
C LEU A 219 14.49 -6.91 -1.90
N PHE A 220 13.41 -6.41 -2.50
CA PHE A 220 12.99 -6.85 -3.83
C PHE A 220 13.97 -6.45 -4.93
N GLN A 221 14.54 -5.24 -4.87
CA GLN A 221 15.60 -4.83 -5.79
C GLN A 221 16.83 -5.73 -5.68
N PHE A 222 17.21 -6.11 -4.46
CA PHE A 222 18.27 -7.09 -4.22
C PHE A 222 17.90 -8.46 -4.83
N TYR A 223 16.71 -8.97 -4.55
CA TYR A 223 16.24 -10.25 -5.08
C TYR A 223 16.27 -10.29 -6.61
N VAL A 224 15.70 -9.28 -7.27
CA VAL A 224 15.69 -9.17 -8.74
C VAL A 224 17.13 -9.07 -9.28
N ARG A 225 17.98 -8.27 -8.65
CA ARG A 225 19.34 -8.04 -9.13
C ARG A 225 20.25 -9.27 -9.00
N PHE A 226 20.09 -10.08 -7.95
CA PHE A 226 21.06 -11.13 -7.61
C PHE A 226 20.51 -12.55 -7.78
N VAL A 227 19.20 -12.74 -7.73
CA VAL A 227 18.56 -14.07 -7.81
C VAL A 227 17.94 -14.33 -9.18
N LEU A 228 17.35 -13.31 -9.81
CA LEU A 228 16.64 -13.45 -11.10
C LEU A 228 17.53 -13.25 -12.35
N GLN A 229 18.85 -13.34 -12.21
CA GLN A 229 19.80 -13.16 -13.34
C GLN A 229 19.81 -14.34 -14.33
N SER A 230 19.21 -15.48 -13.98
CA SER A 230 19.12 -16.64 -14.85
C SER A 230 17.95 -16.51 -15.84
N GLU A 231 18.17 -16.87 -17.10
CA GLU A 231 17.15 -16.89 -18.17
C GLU A 231 15.98 -17.87 -17.89
N ALA A 232 16.01 -18.60 -16.77
CA ALA A 232 15.00 -19.57 -16.36
C ALA A 232 13.70 -18.93 -15.82
N PHE A 233 13.66 -17.61 -15.60
CA PHE A 233 12.49 -16.95 -15.02
C PHE A 233 11.53 -16.43 -16.11
N GLY A 234 10.63 -17.30 -16.55
CA GLY A 234 9.52 -16.95 -17.46
C GLY A 234 8.37 -16.21 -16.77
N VAL A 235 7.27 -15.98 -17.51
CA VAL A 235 6.09 -15.20 -17.06
C VAL A 235 5.53 -15.68 -15.73
N VAL A 236 5.45 -17.00 -15.50
CA VAL A 236 4.92 -17.60 -14.26
C VAL A 236 5.68 -17.11 -13.03
N SER A 237 7.01 -17.04 -13.12
CA SER A 237 7.83 -16.57 -12.01
C SER A 237 7.66 -15.08 -11.76
N GLY A 238 7.46 -14.28 -12.81
CA GLY A 238 7.13 -12.87 -12.68
C GLY A 238 5.79 -12.65 -11.96
N VAL A 239 4.77 -13.47 -12.28
CA VAL A 239 3.46 -13.42 -11.62
C VAL A 239 3.57 -13.79 -10.15
N LEU A 240 4.27 -14.89 -9.82
CA LEU A 240 4.48 -15.31 -8.43
C LEU A 240 5.23 -14.25 -7.64
N LEU A 241 6.30 -13.70 -8.23
CA LEU A 241 7.08 -12.62 -7.61
C LEU A 241 6.23 -11.38 -7.32
N LEU A 242 5.37 -10.99 -8.27
CA LEU A 242 4.47 -9.87 -8.11
C LEU A 242 3.42 -10.13 -7.01
N ALA A 243 2.83 -11.33 -6.98
CA ALA A 243 1.90 -11.72 -5.93
C ALA A 243 2.58 -11.70 -4.55
N THR A 244 3.81 -12.20 -4.45
CA THR A 244 4.62 -12.13 -3.23
C THR A 244 4.90 -10.68 -2.82
N TRP A 245 5.21 -9.80 -3.78
CA TRP A 245 5.44 -8.38 -3.51
C TRP A 245 4.19 -7.70 -2.96
N LEU A 246 3.03 -7.95 -3.59
CA LEU A 246 1.74 -7.41 -3.17
C LEU A 246 1.36 -7.93 -1.77
N TYR A 247 1.59 -9.22 -1.51
CA TYR A 247 1.37 -9.83 -0.21
C TYR A 247 2.16 -9.13 0.90
N PHE A 248 3.49 -9.03 0.74
CA PHE A 248 4.32 -8.40 1.76
C PHE A 248 4.07 -6.88 1.87
N SER A 249 3.68 -6.23 0.77
CA SER A 249 3.27 -4.82 0.81
C SER A 249 2.01 -4.66 1.67
N GLY A 250 0.96 -5.44 1.42
CA GLY A 250 -0.26 -5.43 2.22
C GLY A 250 0.01 -5.79 3.68
N PHE A 251 0.85 -6.81 3.92
CA PHE A 251 1.23 -7.24 5.26
C PHE A 251 1.92 -6.14 6.07
N VAL A 252 2.92 -5.46 5.51
CA VAL A 252 3.62 -4.35 6.18
C VAL A 252 2.68 -3.17 6.46
N LEU A 253 1.77 -2.86 5.54
CA LEU A 253 0.76 -1.83 5.76
C LEU A 253 -0.15 -2.21 6.94
N LEU A 254 -0.69 -3.43 6.95
CA LEU A 254 -1.56 -3.88 8.03
C LEU A 254 -0.84 -3.99 9.39
N LEU A 255 0.45 -4.32 9.41
CA LEU A 255 1.29 -4.23 10.61
C LEU A 255 1.37 -2.81 11.17
N GLY A 256 1.46 -1.79 10.30
CA GLY A 256 1.35 -0.39 10.71
C GLY A 256 -0.02 -0.07 11.31
N GLY A 257 -1.10 -0.59 10.71
CA GLY A 257 -2.45 -0.45 11.24
C GLY A 257 -2.61 -1.11 12.62
N ALA A 258 -2.07 -2.32 12.78
CA ALA A 258 -2.05 -3.02 14.06
C ALA A 258 -1.27 -2.26 15.14
N LEU A 259 -0.14 -1.62 14.78
CA LEU A 259 0.58 -0.74 15.69
C LEU A 259 -0.30 0.44 16.14
N ASN A 260 -1.00 1.10 15.23
CA ASN A 260 -1.88 2.22 15.58
C ASN A 260 -3.07 1.76 16.43
N ALA A 261 -3.66 0.59 16.14
CA ALA A 261 -4.71 0.01 16.94
C ALA A 261 -4.25 -0.20 18.39
N VAL A 262 -3.08 -0.85 18.59
CA VAL A 262 -2.50 -1.07 19.92
C VAL A 262 -2.16 0.25 20.63
N VAL A 263 -1.57 1.23 19.93
CA VAL A 263 -1.25 2.55 20.49
C VAL A 263 -2.51 3.32 20.89
N GLY A 264 -3.59 3.20 20.10
CA GLY A 264 -4.90 3.77 20.39
C GLY A 264 -5.73 2.99 21.42
N GLY A 265 -5.20 1.88 21.97
CA GLY A 265 -5.89 1.06 22.97
C GLY A 265 -6.88 0.03 22.41
N TYR A 266 -6.97 -0.12 21.09
CA TYR A 266 -7.78 -1.12 20.40
C TYR A 266 -7.01 -2.44 20.32
N THR A 267 -7.15 -3.28 21.35
CA THR A 267 -6.48 -4.60 21.41
C THR A 267 -7.50 -5.72 21.49
N ALA A 268 -7.23 -6.83 20.78
CA ALA A 268 -8.10 -8.01 20.79
C ALA A 268 -8.22 -8.64 22.20
N GLU A 269 -7.21 -8.47 23.06
CA GLU A 269 -7.21 -8.97 24.46
C GLU A 269 -8.22 -8.21 25.36
N GLY A 270 -8.45 -6.91 25.14
CA GLY A 270 -9.44 -6.14 25.92
C GLY A 270 -10.90 -6.54 25.65
N ALA A 271 -11.20 -6.96 24.42
CA ALA A 271 -12.54 -7.39 24.01
C ALA A 271 -12.95 -8.79 24.55
N SER A 272 -11.99 -9.57 25.06
CA SER A 272 -12.23 -10.85 25.73
C SER A 272 -12.60 -10.68 27.20
N ASP A 273 -12.03 -9.70 27.91
CA ASP A 273 -12.32 -9.47 29.33
C ASP A 273 -13.71 -8.86 29.55
N GLU A 274 -14.15 -7.92 28.71
CA GLU A 274 -15.50 -7.33 28.85
C GLU A 274 -16.63 -8.34 28.57
N ARG A 275 -16.39 -9.30 27.65
CA ARG A 275 -17.35 -10.38 27.35
C ARG A 275 -17.49 -11.41 28.47
N LEU A 276 -16.54 -11.47 29.41
CA LEU A 276 -16.61 -12.34 30.59
C LEU A 276 -17.32 -11.68 31.78
N ILE A 277 -17.53 -10.35 31.74
CA ILE A 277 -18.18 -9.59 32.81
C ILE A 277 -19.67 -9.31 32.48
N SER A 278 -20.09 -9.55 31.23
CA SER A 278 -21.46 -9.32 30.76
C SER A 278 -22.39 -10.55 30.79
N PHE A 279 -22.05 -11.59 31.57
CA PHE A 279 -22.94 -12.72 31.89
C PHE A 279 -23.45 -12.64 33.33
#